data_AF-A0A9D1GVG1-F1
#
_entry.id   AF-A0A9D1GVG1-F1
#
_cell.length_a   1.000
_cell.length_b   1.000
_cell.length_c   1.000
_cell.angle_alpha   90.00
_cell.angle_beta   90.00
_cell.angle_gamma   90.00
#
_symmetry.space_group_name_H-M   'P 1'
#
loop_
_entity.id
_entity.type
_entity.pdbx_description
1 polymer ?
#
loop_
_entity_poly.entity_id
_entity_poly.type
_entity_poly.pdbx_seq_one_letter_code
_entity_poly.pdbx_strand_id
1 'polypeptide(L)' 'MTYTLIALSSITYAMKAKRLLNNMGYYCEIEKTPKTLSSGCGYSIRVKDDSDIITSILSKNGIQHKDRMAVKR' A
#
# COMPACT_ATOMS: atom_id res chain seq x y z
N MET A 1 -7.41 2.15 -15.91
CA MET A 1 -7.09 2.99 -14.72
C MET A 1 -5.93 2.33 -13.99
N THR A 2 -4.85 3.05 -13.72
CA THR A 2 -3.68 2.52 -12.99
C THR A 2 -3.96 2.51 -11.49
N TYR A 3 -3.63 1.41 -10.83
CA TYR A 3 -3.58 1.35 -9.37
C TYR A 3 -2.31 0.64 -8.93
N THR A 4 -1.73 1.08 -7.83
CA THR A 4 -0.51 0.50 -7.29
C THR A 4 -0.83 -0.28 -6.04
N LEU A 5 -0.34 -1.51 -5.98
CA LEU A 5 -0.44 -2.38 -4.82
C LEU A 5 0.89 -2.32 -4.09
N ILE A 6 0.86 -1.93 -2.82
CA ILE A 6 2.04 -1.88 -1.97
C ILE A 6 1.90 -3.01 -0.94
N ALA A 7 2.74 -4.03 -1.07
CA ALA A 7 2.78 -5.15 -0.14
C ALA A 7 3.50 -4.73 1.14
N LEU A 8 2.85 -4.95 2.28
CA LEU A 8 3.33 -4.52 3.58
C LEU A 8 3.76 -5.72 4.42
N SER A 9 4.69 -5.47 5.34
CA SER A 9 5.20 -6.49 6.25
C SER A 9 4.26 -6.80 7.41
N SER A 10 3.30 -5.92 7.74
CA SER A 10 2.31 -6.10 8.83
C SER A 10 0.98 -5.37 8.57
N ILE A 11 -0.11 -5.88 9.14
CA ILE A 11 -1.45 -5.23 9.10
C ILE A 11 -1.46 -3.84 9.77
N THR A 12 -0.67 -3.65 10.83
CA THR A 12 -0.56 -2.37 11.54
C THR A 12 -0.04 -1.27 10.63
N TYR A 13 0.92 -1.60 9.77
CA TYR A 13 1.44 -0.68 8.76
C TYR A 13 0.39 -0.38 7.69
N ALA A 14 -0.40 -1.37 7.25
CA ALA A 14 -1.48 -1.17 6.28
C ALA A 14 -2.56 -0.22 6.81
N MET A 15 -2.95 -0.41 8.08
CA MET A 15 -3.89 0.47 8.77
C MET A 15 -3.35 1.90 8.92
N LYS A 16 -2.07 2.05 9.29
CA LYS A 16 -1.42 3.36 9.43
C LYS A 16 -1.30 4.08 8.09
N ALA A 17 -0.88 3.36 7.05
CA ALA A 17 -0.83 3.84 5.67
C ALA A 17 -2.19 4.34 5.19
N LYS A 18 -3.24 3.52 5.33
CA LYS A 18 -4.62 3.89 4.96
C LYS A 18 -5.08 5.15 5.67
N ARG A 19 -4.86 5.25 6.99
CA ARG A 19 -5.24 6.44 7.76
C ARG A 19 -4.51 7.70 7.27
N LEU A 20 -3.20 7.62 7.05
CA LEU A 20 -2.40 8.74 6.54
C LEU A 20 -2.90 9.23 5.19
N LEU A 21 -3.08 8.31 4.26
CA LEU A 21 -3.48 8.61 2.90
C LEU A 21 -4.91 9.16 2.84
N ASN A 22 -5.83 8.57 3.61
CA ASN A 22 -7.20 9.08 3.73
C ASN A 22 -7.23 10.48 4.36
N ASN A 23 -6.41 10.74 5.38
CA ASN A 23 -6.29 12.07 5.99
C ASN A 23 -5.72 13.13 5.02
N MET A 24 -4.95 12.70 4.01
CA MET A 24 -4.44 13.57 2.95
C MET A 24 -5.40 13.67 1.75
N GLY A 25 -6.53 12.95 1.76
CA GLY A 25 -7.51 12.94 0.67
C GLY A 25 -7.18 11.99 -0.49
N TYR A 26 -6.20 11.10 -0.33
CA TYR A 26 -5.82 10.12 -1.35
C TYR A 26 -6.68 8.86 -1.30
N TYR A 27 -7.01 8.31 -2.47
CA TYR A 27 -7.78 7.09 -2.58
C TYR A 27 -6.90 5.86 -2.33
N CYS A 28 -7.11 5.25 -1.16
CA CYS A 28 -6.37 4.08 -0.71
C CYS A 28 -7.29 3.03 -0.07
N GLU A 29 -7.01 1.76 -0.36
CA GLU A 29 -7.80 0.63 0.09
C GLU A 29 -6.88 -0.52 0.52
N ILE A 30 -7.19 -1.19 1.63
CA ILE A 30 -6.38 -2.33 2.08
C ILE A 30 -7.00 -3.59 1.47
N GLU A 31 -6.20 -4.33 0.71
CA GLU A 31 -6.57 -5.61 0.14
C GLU A 31 -5.72 -6.73 0.74
N LYS A 32 -6.28 -7.94 0.84
CA LYS A 32 -5.49 -9.11 1.20
C LYS A 32 -4.68 -9.57 0.00
N THR A 33 -3.38 -9.74 0.16
CA THR A 33 -2.51 -10.29 -0.87
C THR A 33 -2.96 -11.74 -1.15
N PRO A 34 -3.20 -12.12 -2.41
CA PRO A 34 -3.61 -13.49 -2.73
C PRO A 34 -2.54 -14.50 -2.28
N LYS A 35 -3.01 -15.63 -1.71
CA LYS A 35 -2.21 -16.65 -1.00
C LYS A 35 -1.03 -17.24 -1.80
N THR A 36 -0.95 -17.04 -3.10
CA THR A 36 0.15 -17.51 -3.95
C THR A 36 1.43 -16.68 -3.80
N LEU A 37 1.36 -15.47 -3.25
CA LEU A 37 2.50 -14.58 -2.97
C LEU A 37 2.74 -14.43 -1.45
N SER A 38 2.43 -15.46 -0.68
CA SER A 38 2.39 -15.41 0.78
C SER A 38 3.76 -15.68 1.41
N SER A 39 4.74 -14.80 1.18
CA SER A 39 5.99 -14.73 1.97
C SER A 39 6.07 -13.44 2.84
N GLY A 40 4.95 -12.72 2.95
CA GLY A 40 4.73 -11.60 3.87
C GLY A 40 3.33 -11.66 4.48
N CYS A 41 2.99 -10.72 5.38
CA CYS A 41 1.80 -10.70 6.25
C CYS A 41 0.42 -10.81 5.56
N GLY A 42 0.37 -10.91 4.23
CA GLY A 42 -0.86 -11.13 3.47
C GLY A 42 -1.72 -9.88 3.34
N TYR A 43 -1.14 -8.70 3.59
CA TYR A 43 -1.81 -7.41 3.44
C TYR A 43 -1.06 -6.52 2.44
N SER A 44 -1.82 -5.95 1.52
CA SER A 44 -1.39 -4.97 0.54
C SER A 44 -2.28 -3.74 0.64
N ILE A 45 -1.75 -2.58 0.32
CA ILE A 45 -2.56 -1.37 0.15
C ILE A 45 -2.62 -1.01 -1.34
N ARG A 46 -3.83 -0.96 -1.88
CA ARG A 46 -4.15 -0.45 -3.20
C ARG A 46 -4.27 1.06 -3.13
N VAL A 47 -3.53 1.76 -3.98
CA VAL A 47 -3.62 3.21 -4.14
C VAL A 47 -3.90 3.53 -5.60
N LYS A 48 -4.84 4.45 -5.84
CA LYS A 48 -5.23 4.85 -7.20
C LYS A 48 -4.43 6.05 -7.71
N ASP A 49 -3.92 6.86 -6.79
CA ASP A 49 -3.13 8.06 -7.05
C ASP A 49 -1.64 7.75 -7.31
N ASP A 50 -0.85 8.81 -7.53
CA ASP A 50 0.59 8.76 -7.82
C ASP A 50 1.37 7.92 -6.80
N SER A 51 1.79 6.74 -7.24
CA SER A 51 2.55 5.80 -6.40
C SER A 51 3.84 6.39 -5.85
N ASP A 52 4.45 7.34 -6.56
CA ASP A 52 5.69 7.99 -6.12
C ASP A 52 5.45 8.85 -4.87
N ILE A 53 4.39 9.68 -4.90
CA ILE A 53 3.98 10.51 -3.76
C ILE A 53 3.60 9.62 -2.58
N ILE A 54 2.77 8.60 -2.84
CA ILE A 54 2.34 7.64 -1.83
C ILE A 54 3.56 6.95 -1.17
N THR A 55 4.50 6.45 -1.98
CA THR A 55 5.71 5.79 -1.49
C THR A 55 6.56 6.74 -0.65
N SER A 56 6.68 8.00 -1.08
CA SER A 56 7.43 9.02 -0.36
C SER A 56 6.80 9.33 1.01
N ILE A 57 5.47 9.42 1.09
CA ILE A 57 4.73 9.60 2.35
C ILE A 57 4.90 8.39 3.27
N LEU A 58 4.77 7.18 2.71
CA LEU A 58 4.94 5.93 3.46
C LEU A 58 6.36 5.83 4.04
N SER A 59 7.38 6.10 3.22
CA SER A 59 8.78 6.09 3.63
C SER A 59 9.06 7.15 4.70
N LYS A 60 8.54 8.38 4.54
CA LYS A 60 8.65 9.44 5.56
C LYS A 60 8.01 9.07 6.90
N ASN A 61 6.95 8.25 6.88
CA ASN A 61 6.27 7.78 8.08
C ASN A 61 6.86 6.49 8.67
N GLY A 62 7.99 5.99 8.12
CA GLY A 62 8.64 4.77 8.56
C GLY A 62 7.84 3.50 8.26
N ILE A 63 7.00 3.53 7.22
CA ILE A 63 6.18 2.38 6.81
C ILE A 63 7.01 1.51 5.88
N GLN A 64 7.48 0.38 6.42
CA GLN A 64 8.28 -0.59 5.68
C GLN A 64 7.37 -1.40 4.74
N HIS A 65 7.54 -1.15 3.45
CA HIS A 65 6.88 -1.85 2.36
C HIS A 65 7.88 -2.82 1.75
N LYS A 66 7.49 -4.09 1.60
CA LYS A 66 8.39 -5.12 1.05
C LYS A 66 8.45 -5.04 -0.46
N ASP A 67 7.32 -4.75 -1.09
CA ASP A 67 7.17 -4.81 -2.53
C ASP A 67 6.13 -3.80 -3.00
N ARG A 68 6.31 -3.25 -4.21
CA ARG A 68 5.35 -2.34 -4.83
C ARG A 68 5.12 -2.79 -6.26
N MET A 69 3.87 -3.04 -6.60
CA MET A 69 3.46 -3.50 -7.91
C MET A 69 2.46 -2.52 -8.51
N ALA A 70 2.87 -1.79 -9.54
CA ALA A 70 1.95 -0.99 -10.33
C ALA A 70 1.14 -1.93 -11.23
N VAL A 71 -0.17 -1.99 -11.02
CA VAL A 71 -1.08 -2.80 -11.82
C VAL A 71 -1.82 -1.88 -12.80
N LYS A 72 -1.52 -2.06 -14.08
CA LYS A 72 -2.34 -1.56 -15.18
C LYS A 72 -3.39 -2.61 -15.49
N ARG A 73 -4.67 -2.27 -15.31
CA ARG A 73 -5.80 -3.05 -15.82
C ARG A 73 -6.47 -2.29 -16.95
#